data_AF-A0A9E5IVX5-F1
#
_entry.id   AF-A0A9E5IVX5-F1
#
_cell.length_a   1.000
_cell.length_b   1.000
_cell.length_c   1.000
_cell.angle_alpha   90.00
_cell.angle_beta   90.00
_cell.angle_gamma   90.00
#
_symmetry.space_group_name_H-M   'P 1'
#
loop_
_entity.id
_entity.type
_entity.pdbx_description
1 polymer ?
#
loop_
_entity_poly.entity_id
_entity_poly.type
_entity_poly.pdbx_seq_one_letter_code
_entity_poly.pdbx_strand_id
1 'polypeptide(L)'
;MNPSAPPQTTRPIVIATRESRLAMWQAEHVQAILQSRGFEVKLLGMTTQGDQILDRSLSKVGGKGLFVKELEVALSEGRADIAVHSLKDVPMDMPEGFSLACVMEREDPRDAWVSSQYATLMDLPQGAVVGTSSLRRTVLLRALRPDLKIEPLRGNLDTGSCSMPLAAHATLAGDVLSLRAAWGDPEGAVQLVNAAISGAVSSLQDAEDLGLQVAHELKRGGAH
;
A
#
# COMPACT_ATOMS: atom_id res chain seq x y z
N MET A 1 20.08 -36.91 4.79
CA MET A 1 20.19 -36.14 3.53
C MET A 1 20.62 -34.73 3.94
N ASN A 2 21.81 -34.29 3.53
CA ASN A 2 22.30 -32.95 3.86
C ASN A 2 21.43 -31.90 3.15
N PRO A 3 20.98 -30.82 3.82
CA PRO A 3 20.51 -29.65 3.12
C PRO A 3 21.75 -29.02 2.47
N SER A 4 21.94 -29.30 1.18
CA SER A 4 22.98 -28.68 0.37
C SER A 4 22.86 -27.16 0.48
N ALA A 5 23.96 -26.51 0.84
CA ALA A 5 24.06 -25.06 0.91
C ALA A 5 23.56 -24.41 -0.40
N PRO A 6 22.87 -23.26 -0.33
CA PRO A 6 22.38 -22.58 -1.51
C PRO A 6 23.55 -22.25 -2.45
N PRO A 7 23.36 -22.33 -3.78
CA PRO A 7 24.38 -21.95 -4.74
C PRO A 7 24.80 -20.50 -4.51
N GLN A 8 26.08 -20.27 -4.22
CA GLN A 8 26.63 -18.93 -4.09
C GLN A 8 26.65 -18.28 -5.48
N THR A 9 25.63 -17.47 -5.78
CA THR A 9 25.63 -16.62 -6.96
C THR A 9 26.74 -15.58 -6.79
N THR A 10 27.73 -15.57 -7.67
CA THR A 10 28.90 -14.67 -7.60
C THR A 10 28.57 -13.19 -7.82
N ARG A 11 27.33 -12.89 -8.25
CA ARG A 11 26.81 -11.53 -8.37
C ARG A 11 25.48 -11.39 -7.63
N PRO A 12 25.19 -10.21 -7.05
CA PRO A 12 23.92 -9.95 -6.38
C PRO A 12 22.74 -10.05 -7.35
N ILE A 13 21.61 -10.54 -6.84
CA ILE A 13 20.31 -10.48 -7.52
C ILE A 13 19.81 -9.03 -7.42
N VAL A 14 19.49 -8.42 -8.55
CA VAL A 14 18.95 -7.06 -8.60
C VAL A 14 17.44 -7.11 -8.82
N ILE A 15 16.69 -6.56 -7.87
CA ILE A 15 15.23 -6.46 -7.92
C ILE A 15 14.82 -5.08 -8.44
N ALA A 16 14.18 -5.02 -9.60
CA ALA A 16 13.52 -3.81 -10.08
C ALA A 16 12.18 -3.60 -9.35
N THR A 17 11.94 -2.38 -8.87
CA THR A 17 10.69 -2.00 -8.20
C THR A 17 10.35 -0.52 -8.42
N ARG A 18 9.08 -0.16 -8.23
CA ARG A 18 8.64 1.24 -8.21
C ARG A 18 9.06 1.91 -6.91
N GLU A 19 9.28 3.22 -6.95
CA GLU A 19 9.69 4.02 -5.78
C GLU A 19 8.55 4.35 -4.80
N SER A 20 7.29 4.05 -5.15
CA SER A 20 6.18 4.20 -4.20
C SER A 20 6.42 3.34 -2.95
N ARG A 21 6.07 3.81 -1.74
CA ARG A 21 6.42 3.12 -0.48
C ARG A 21 5.87 1.69 -0.42
N LEU A 22 4.66 1.46 -0.92
CA LEU A 22 4.10 0.11 -0.98
C LEU A 22 4.93 -0.81 -1.90
N ALA A 23 5.37 -0.33 -3.06
CA ALA A 23 6.20 -1.13 -3.97
C ALA A 23 7.61 -1.37 -3.41
N MET A 24 8.19 -0.38 -2.73
CA MET A 24 9.45 -0.55 -2.00
C MET A 24 9.30 -1.59 -0.88
N TRP A 25 8.24 -1.50 -0.08
CA TRP A 25 7.96 -2.49 0.97
C TRP A 25 7.79 -3.91 0.39
N GLN A 26 7.08 -4.06 -0.73
CA GLN A 26 6.93 -5.35 -1.40
C GLN A 26 8.28 -5.91 -1.86
N ALA A 27 9.16 -5.05 -2.39
CA ALA A 27 10.50 -5.44 -2.83
C ALA A 27 11.42 -5.77 -1.65
N GLU A 28 11.36 -5.02 -0.56
CA GLU A 28 12.07 -5.28 0.70
C GLU A 28 11.63 -6.60 1.33
N HIS A 29 10.33 -6.92 1.29
CA HIS A 29 9.81 -8.20 1.77
C HIS A 29 10.38 -9.38 0.97
N VAL A 30 10.40 -9.28 -0.37
CA VAL A 30 11.05 -10.29 -1.23
C VAL A 30 12.55 -10.36 -0.98
N GLN A 31 13.21 -9.21 -0.83
CA GLN A 31 14.63 -9.10 -0.53
C GLN A 31 14.97 -9.84 0.77
N ALA A 32 14.21 -9.62 1.84
CA ALA A 32 14.43 -10.28 3.14
C ALA A 32 14.33 -11.80 3.03
N ILE A 33 13.35 -12.31 2.27
CA ILE A 33 13.18 -13.75 2.04
C ILE A 33 14.39 -14.32 1.28
N LEU A 34 14.84 -13.66 0.22
CA LEU A 34 16.00 -14.11 -0.56
C LEU A 34 17.30 -14.04 0.27
N GLN A 35 17.50 -12.98 1.05
CA GLN A 35 18.64 -12.84 1.96
C GLN A 35 18.65 -13.93 3.03
N SER A 36 17.49 -14.29 3.60
CA SER A 36 17.37 -15.40 4.56
C SER A 36 17.78 -16.76 3.97
N ARG A 37 17.74 -16.88 2.63
CA ARG A 37 18.16 -18.06 1.86
C ARG A 37 19.61 -17.96 1.37
N GLY A 38 20.37 -16.95 1.81
CA GLY A 38 21.80 -16.82 1.52
C GLY A 38 22.14 -16.11 0.21
N PHE A 39 21.20 -15.44 -0.44
CA PHE A 39 21.47 -14.64 -1.63
C PHE A 39 21.86 -13.20 -1.27
N GLU A 40 22.84 -12.63 -1.98
CA GLU A 40 23.05 -11.18 -1.97
C GLU A 40 22.01 -10.53 -2.88
N VAL A 41 21.32 -9.50 -2.39
CA VAL A 41 20.18 -8.89 -3.09
C VAL A 41 20.23 -7.36 -2.99
N LYS A 42 20.06 -6.69 -4.13
CA LYS A 42 20.02 -5.22 -4.26
C LYS A 42 18.66 -4.79 -4.83
N LEU A 43 18.20 -3.61 -4.42
CA LEU A 43 17.00 -2.98 -4.97
C LEU A 43 17.38 -1.91 -5.99
N LEU A 44 16.70 -1.92 -7.13
CA LEU A 44 16.74 -0.89 -8.15
C LEU A 44 15.38 -0.19 -8.18
N GLY A 45 15.27 0.92 -7.45
CA GLY A 45 14.10 1.79 -7.47
C GLY A 45 14.00 2.54 -8.80
N MET A 46 12.80 2.59 -9.36
CA MET A 46 12.52 3.27 -10.62
C MET A 46 11.24 4.10 -10.53
N THR A 47 11.29 5.34 -11.00
CA THR A 47 10.09 6.17 -11.21
C THR A 47 9.41 5.74 -12.52
N THR A 48 8.11 5.48 -12.51
CA THR A 48 7.35 5.16 -13.74
C THR A 48 6.59 6.38 -14.26
N GLN A 49 6.22 6.41 -15.54
CA GLN A 49 5.35 7.48 -16.07
C GLN A 49 4.00 7.55 -15.36
N GLY A 50 3.48 6.42 -14.87
CA GLY A 50 2.27 6.38 -14.08
C GLY A 50 2.38 7.06 -12.71
N ASP A 51 3.59 7.19 -12.15
CA ASP A 51 3.85 7.99 -10.95
C ASP A 51 3.88 9.49 -11.24
N GLN A 52 4.14 9.89 -12.50
CA GLN A 52 4.26 11.28 -12.92
C GLN A 52 2.93 11.88 -13.44
N ILE A 53 1.96 11.04 -13.86
CA ILE A 53 0.68 11.47 -14.44
C ILE A 53 -0.46 11.28 -13.42
N LEU A 54 -0.58 12.20 -12.47
CA LEU A 54 -1.69 12.21 -11.49
C LEU A 54 -2.98 12.86 -12.06
N ASP A 55 -2.86 13.71 -13.09
CA ASP A 55 -3.89 14.68 -13.50
C ASP A 55 -4.73 14.32 -14.74
N ARG A 56 -4.63 13.09 -15.28
CA ARG A 56 -5.44 12.67 -16.44
C ARG A 56 -6.08 11.30 -16.25
N SER A 57 -7.39 11.22 -16.56
CA SER A 57 -8.12 9.95 -16.55
C SER A 57 -7.41 8.90 -17.42
N LEU A 58 -7.17 7.72 -16.85
CA LEU A 58 -6.56 6.54 -17.50
C LEU A 58 -7.39 6.11 -18.72
N SER A 59 -8.68 6.47 -18.76
CA SER A 59 -9.54 6.25 -19.93
C SER A 59 -9.15 7.10 -21.15
N LYS A 60 -8.43 8.22 -20.96
CA LYS A 60 -7.92 9.09 -22.04
C LYS A 60 -6.46 8.82 -22.40
N VAL A 61 -5.69 8.19 -21.52
CA VAL A 61 -4.30 7.78 -21.76
C VAL A 61 -4.33 6.29 -22.05
N GLY A 62 -4.72 5.93 -23.26
CA GLY A 62 -4.75 4.52 -23.68
C GLY A 62 -3.38 3.88 -23.50
N GLY A 63 -3.36 2.71 -22.85
CA GLY A 63 -2.18 1.85 -22.79
C GLY A 63 -2.22 0.87 -21.62
N LYS A 64 -2.62 -0.38 -21.88
CA LYS A 64 -2.28 -1.52 -21.01
C LYS A 64 -0.75 -1.48 -20.79
N GLY A 65 -0.26 -1.47 -19.55
CA GLY A 65 1.18 -1.58 -19.24
C GLY A 65 1.89 -0.30 -18.76
N LEU A 66 1.17 0.75 -18.36
CA LEU A 66 1.74 2.05 -17.94
C LEU A 66 2.70 2.02 -16.72
N PHE A 67 2.75 0.90 -15.98
CA PHE A 67 3.61 0.72 -14.80
C PHE A 67 4.65 -0.40 -14.96
N VAL A 68 4.63 -1.10 -16.09
CA VAL A 68 5.40 -2.34 -16.30
C VAL A 68 6.54 -2.11 -17.30
N LYS A 69 6.37 -1.16 -18.22
CA LYS A 69 7.33 -0.91 -19.30
C LYS A 69 8.74 -0.54 -18.81
N GLU A 70 8.85 0.30 -17.80
CA GLU A 70 10.17 0.71 -17.27
C GLU A 70 10.90 -0.43 -16.57
N LEU A 71 10.16 -1.29 -15.86
CA LEU A 71 10.71 -2.47 -15.19
C LEU A 71 11.09 -3.56 -16.19
N GLU A 72 10.28 -3.77 -17.23
CA GLU A 72 10.61 -4.64 -18.38
C GLU A 72 11.88 -4.20 -19.10
N VAL A 73 12.07 -2.89 -19.29
CA VAL A 73 13.31 -2.35 -19.88
C VAL A 73 14.52 -2.61 -18.97
N ALA A 74 14.38 -2.48 -17.65
CA ALA A 74 15.47 -2.80 -16.72
C ALA A 74 15.88 -4.27 -16.76
N LEU A 75 14.90 -5.17 -16.90
CA LEU A 75 15.13 -6.60 -17.06
C LEU A 75 15.76 -6.92 -18.42
N SER A 76 15.27 -6.36 -19.53
CA SER A 76 15.79 -6.65 -20.86
C SER A 76 17.20 -6.11 -21.12
N GLU A 77 17.55 -4.98 -20.49
CA GLU A 77 18.90 -4.40 -20.52
C GLU A 77 19.87 -5.07 -19.53
N GLY A 78 19.41 -6.06 -18.75
CA GLY A 78 20.23 -6.74 -17.74
C GLY A 78 20.62 -5.86 -16.55
N ARG A 79 19.93 -4.72 -16.35
CA ARG A 79 20.08 -3.86 -15.16
C ARG A 79 19.41 -4.46 -13.92
N ALA A 80 18.42 -5.34 -14.13
CA ALA A 80 17.76 -6.11 -13.09
C ALA A 80 17.61 -7.58 -13.49
N ASP A 81 17.46 -8.46 -12.51
CA ASP A 81 17.27 -9.90 -12.71
C ASP A 81 15.80 -10.31 -12.50
N ILE A 82 15.10 -9.66 -11.57
CA ILE A 82 13.67 -9.88 -11.30
C ILE A 82 12.95 -8.54 -11.07
N ALA A 83 11.63 -8.52 -11.29
CA ALA A 83 10.78 -7.39 -10.93
C ALA A 83 9.71 -7.84 -9.92
N VAL A 84 9.39 -6.98 -8.96
CA VAL A 84 8.35 -7.23 -7.95
C VAL A 84 7.16 -6.33 -8.22
N HIS A 85 5.97 -6.93 -8.26
CA HIS A 85 4.71 -6.24 -8.55
C HIS A 85 3.58 -6.73 -7.64
N SER A 86 2.62 -5.84 -7.41
CA SER A 86 1.28 -6.28 -7.02
C SER A 86 0.66 -7.06 -8.19
N LEU A 87 0.24 -8.30 -7.95
CA LEU A 87 -0.23 -9.21 -9.02
C LEU A 87 -1.39 -8.63 -9.85
N LYS A 88 -2.25 -7.80 -9.25
CA LYS A 88 -3.37 -7.12 -9.93
C LYS A 88 -2.93 -6.16 -11.05
N ASP A 89 -1.67 -5.73 -11.01
CA ASP A 89 -1.08 -4.77 -11.96
C ASP A 89 -0.24 -5.47 -13.03
N VAL A 90 -0.09 -6.79 -12.95
CA VAL A 90 0.58 -7.61 -13.98
C VAL A 90 -0.40 -7.86 -15.13
N PRO A 91 0.01 -7.68 -16.40
CA PRO A 91 -0.86 -7.95 -17.54
C PRO A 91 -1.23 -9.43 -17.63
N MET A 92 -2.41 -9.71 -18.18
CA MET A 92 -2.87 -11.09 -18.43
C MET A 92 -1.96 -11.80 -19.45
N ASP A 93 -1.61 -11.10 -20.52
CA ASP A 93 -0.68 -11.57 -21.54
C ASP A 93 0.72 -11.06 -21.20
N MET A 94 1.65 -11.96 -20.91
CA MET A 94 3.04 -11.60 -20.68
C MET A 94 3.71 -11.26 -22.01
N PRO A 95 4.49 -10.15 -22.10
CA PRO A 95 5.25 -9.87 -23.29
C PRO A 95 6.31 -10.96 -23.53
N GLU A 96 6.69 -11.13 -24.79
CA GLU A 96 7.71 -12.10 -25.18
C GLU A 96 9.03 -11.83 -24.42
N GLY A 97 9.66 -12.91 -23.94
CA GLY A 97 10.89 -12.82 -23.14
C GLY A 97 10.67 -12.63 -21.63
N PHE A 98 9.43 -12.44 -21.18
CA PHE A 98 9.09 -12.33 -19.76
C PHE A 98 8.21 -13.50 -19.30
N SER A 99 8.32 -13.84 -18.02
CA SER A 99 7.46 -14.83 -17.39
C SER A 99 7.15 -14.45 -15.95
N LEU A 100 5.96 -14.82 -15.47
CA LEU A 100 5.62 -14.74 -14.06
C LEU A 100 6.30 -15.91 -13.33
N ALA A 101 7.49 -15.67 -12.80
CA ALA A 101 8.32 -16.72 -12.21
C ALA A 101 7.83 -17.21 -10.83
N CYS A 102 7.16 -16.34 -10.08
CA CYS A 102 6.76 -16.63 -8.71
C CYS A 102 5.50 -15.84 -8.33
N VAL A 103 4.64 -16.46 -7.54
CA VAL A 103 3.55 -15.80 -6.81
C VAL A 103 3.75 -16.10 -5.33
N MET A 104 3.80 -15.06 -4.52
CA MET A 104 4.00 -15.19 -3.07
C MET A 104 2.73 -15.67 -2.38
N GLU A 105 2.86 -16.00 -1.09
CA GLU A 105 1.70 -16.23 -0.23
C GLU A 105 0.76 -15.02 -0.27
N ARG A 106 -0.54 -15.29 -0.33
CA ARG A 106 -1.55 -14.28 -0.60
C ARG A 106 -2.01 -13.65 0.71
N GLU A 107 -1.79 -12.35 0.82
CA GLU A 107 -2.41 -11.51 1.85
C GLU A 107 -3.92 -11.36 1.66
N ASP A 108 -4.60 -10.74 2.63
CA ASP A 108 -6.05 -10.51 2.59
C ASP A 108 -6.49 -9.88 1.26
N PRO A 109 -7.30 -10.58 0.44
CA PRO A 109 -7.70 -10.10 -0.88
C PRO A 109 -8.91 -9.18 -0.88
N ARG A 110 -9.50 -8.87 0.28
CA ARG A 110 -10.73 -8.10 0.39
C ARG A 110 -10.50 -6.61 0.09
N ASP A 111 -11.55 -5.95 -0.36
CA ASP A 111 -11.59 -4.48 -0.37
C ASP A 111 -11.88 -3.99 1.06
N ALA A 112 -11.24 -2.88 1.45
CA ALA A 112 -11.52 -2.21 2.72
C ALA A 112 -12.48 -1.03 2.51
N TRP A 113 -13.41 -0.86 3.45
CA TRP A 113 -14.19 0.36 3.59
C TRP A 113 -13.41 1.36 4.46
N VAL A 114 -13.30 2.61 4.02
CA VAL A 114 -12.60 3.68 4.75
C VAL A 114 -13.49 4.91 4.75
N SER A 115 -13.89 5.34 5.94
CA SER A 115 -14.69 6.55 6.16
C SER A 115 -14.42 7.07 7.56
N SER A 116 -14.45 8.40 7.71
CA SER A 116 -14.36 9.12 8.99
C SER A 116 -15.72 9.33 9.67
N GLN A 117 -16.82 9.03 8.99
CA GLN A 117 -18.17 9.35 9.49
C GLN A 117 -19.08 8.12 9.55
N TYR A 118 -18.89 7.15 8.64
CA TYR A 118 -19.82 6.05 8.44
C TYR A 118 -19.10 4.70 8.58
N ALA A 119 -19.55 3.86 9.52
CA ALA A 119 -18.90 2.58 9.81
C ALA A 119 -19.00 1.60 8.63
N THR A 120 -20.09 1.66 7.86
CA THR A 120 -20.32 0.78 6.72
C THR A 120 -20.89 1.53 5.51
N LEU A 121 -20.82 0.88 4.35
CA LEU A 121 -21.45 1.37 3.11
C LEU A 121 -22.96 1.62 3.28
N MET A 122 -23.63 0.84 4.12
CA MET A 122 -25.09 0.93 4.28
C MET A 122 -25.52 2.12 5.15
N ASP A 123 -24.59 2.66 5.94
CA ASP A 123 -24.86 3.82 6.81
C ASP A 123 -24.85 5.15 6.03
N LEU A 124 -24.41 5.13 4.77
CA LEU A 124 -24.34 6.33 3.94
C LEU A 124 -25.73 6.91 3.64
N PRO A 125 -25.91 8.24 3.77
CA PRO A 125 -27.15 8.90 3.38
C PRO A 125 -27.43 8.72 1.89
N GLN A 126 -28.69 8.91 1.50
CA GLN A 126 -29.08 8.81 0.10
C GLN A 126 -28.31 9.84 -0.75
N GLY A 127 -27.73 9.38 -1.86
CA GLY A 127 -26.98 10.27 -2.77
C GLY A 127 -25.57 10.63 -2.28
N ALA A 128 -25.05 9.93 -1.27
CA ALA A 128 -23.69 10.12 -0.77
C ALA A 128 -22.61 9.90 -1.85
N VAL A 129 -21.45 10.51 -1.63
CA VAL A 129 -20.30 10.43 -2.54
C VAL A 129 -19.32 9.35 -2.07
N VAL A 130 -18.88 8.48 -2.96
CA VAL A 130 -17.83 7.47 -2.69
C VAL A 130 -16.69 7.61 -3.70
N GLY A 131 -15.47 7.75 -3.18
CA GLY A 131 -14.25 7.90 -3.97
C GLY A 131 -13.66 6.57 -4.43
N THR A 132 -13.67 6.27 -5.72
CA THR A 132 -12.88 5.17 -6.29
C THR A 132 -12.63 5.36 -7.79
N SER A 133 -11.40 5.09 -8.24
CA SER A 133 -11.08 4.99 -9.66
C SER A 133 -11.19 3.56 -10.22
N SER A 134 -11.55 2.57 -9.39
CA SER A 134 -11.63 1.17 -9.81
C SER A 134 -12.99 0.88 -10.44
N LEU A 135 -13.02 0.58 -11.74
CA LEU A 135 -14.26 0.18 -12.43
C LEU A 135 -14.93 -1.04 -11.77
N ARG A 136 -14.13 -2.00 -11.29
CA ARG A 136 -14.63 -3.17 -10.56
C ARG A 136 -15.45 -2.73 -9.34
N ARG A 137 -14.90 -1.84 -8.49
CA ARG A 137 -15.59 -1.34 -7.31
C ARG A 137 -16.81 -0.51 -7.69
N THR A 138 -16.71 0.35 -8.71
CA THR A 138 -17.83 1.18 -9.19
C THR A 138 -19.05 0.35 -9.58
N VAL A 139 -18.85 -0.72 -10.36
CA VAL A 139 -19.97 -1.58 -10.78
C VAL A 139 -20.61 -2.29 -9.59
N LEU A 140 -19.79 -2.81 -8.66
CA LEU A 140 -20.30 -3.49 -7.45
C LEU A 140 -21.05 -2.52 -6.53
N LEU A 141 -20.51 -1.32 -6.31
CA LEU A 141 -21.15 -0.29 -5.49
C LEU A 141 -22.49 0.16 -6.09
N ARG A 142 -22.55 0.38 -7.40
CA ARG A 142 -23.80 0.77 -8.08
C ARG A 142 -24.86 -0.33 -8.08
N ALA A 143 -24.46 -1.59 -8.10
CA ALA A 143 -25.39 -2.71 -7.99
C ALA A 143 -26.02 -2.78 -6.59
N LEU A 144 -25.25 -2.47 -5.54
CA LEU A 144 -25.70 -2.50 -4.15
C LEU A 144 -26.47 -1.24 -3.74
N ARG A 145 -25.99 -0.07 -4.16
CA ARG A 145 -26.52 1.26 -3.82
C ARG A 145 -26.53 2.14 -5.08
N PRO A 146 -27.57 2.01 -5.93
CA PRO A 146 -27.68 2.75 -7.20
C PRO A 146 -27.73 4.27 -7.05
N ASP A 147 -28.06 4.76 -5.86
CA ASP A 147 -28.17 6.18 -5.54
C ASP A 147 -26.82 6.88 -5.32
N LEU A 148 -25.74 6.13 -5.06
CA LEU A 148 -24.44 6.71 -4.74
C LEU A 148 -23.83 7.46 -5.93
N LYS A 149 -23.21 8.60 -5.63
CA LYS A 149 -22.38 9.36 -6.55
C LYS A 149 -20.95 8.83 -6.45
N ILE A 150 -20.45 8.21 -7.52
CA ILE A 150 -19.09 7.65 -7.53
C ILE A 150 -18.14 8.64 -8.21
N GLU A 151 -17.15 9.11 -7.46
CA GLU A 151 -16.15 10.08 -7.94
C GLU A 151 -14.77 9.43 -8.04
N PRO A 152 -13.95 9.80 -9.05
CA PRO A 152 -12.62 9.25 -9.20
C PRO A 152 -11.68 9.72 -8.08
N LEU A 153 -11.05 8.76 -7.39
CA LEU A 153 -10.02 9.02 -6.39
C LEU A 153 -8.66 8.48 -6.87
N ARG A 154 -7.61 9.31 -6.83
CA ARG A 154 -6.23 8.98 -7.24
C ARG A 154 -5.20 9.46 -6.22
N GLY A 155 -4.07 8.75 -6.18
CA GLY A 155 -2.94 8.97 -5.28
C GLY A 155 -2.31 7.64 -4.88
N ASN A 156 -1.03 7.67 -4.49
CA ASN A 156 -0.41 6.57 -3.75
C ASN A 156 -0.97 6.58 -2.31
N LEU A 157 -0.90 5.45 -1.61
CA LEU A 157 -1.33 5.37 -0.20
C LEU A 157 -0.63 6.43 0.68
N ASP A 158 0.61 6.81 0.33
CA ASP A 158 1.40 7.82 1.05
C ASP A 158 1.07 9.27 0.68
N THR A 159 0.51 9.51 -0.51
CA THR A 159 -0.18 10.76 -0.80
C THR A 159 -1.59 10.60 -0.25
N GLY A 160 -1.74 10.73 1.07
CA GLY A 160 -3.04 10.84 1.72
C GLY A 160 -3.84 11.99 1.11
N SER A 161 -4.61 11.68 0.07
CA SER A 161 -5.77 12.46 -0.35
C SER A 161 -6.96 11.93 0.47
N CYS A 162 -7.04 12.39 1.72
CA CYS A 162 -7.87 13.52 2.18
C CYS A 162 -9.36 13.17 2.29
N SER A 163 -9.70 12.30 3.25
CA SER A 163 -11.06 12.24 3.80
C SER A 163 -11.10 11.82 5.28
N MET A 164 -10.06 11.19 5.81
CA MET A 164 -9.92 10.92 7.24
C MET A 164 -8.88 11.88 7.86
N PRO A 165 -9.31 12.82 8.72
CA PRO A 165 -8.45 13.86 9.28
C PRO A 165 -7.66 13.35 10.49
N LEU A 166 -6.91 12.26 10.27
CA LEU A 166 -6.11 11.56 11.27
C LEU A 166 -4.61 11.75 10.97
N ALA A 167 -3.86 12.18 11.98
CA ALA A 167 -2.39 12.24 11.95
C ALA A 167 -1.83 11.32 13.05
N ALA A 168 -0.82 10.51 12.75
CA ALA A 168 -0.13 9.68 13.74
C ALA A 168 1.39 9.72 13.51
N HIS A 169 2.15 9.75 14.61
CA HIS A 169 3.61 9.84 14.63
C HIS A 169 4.18 8.92 15.71
N ALA A 170 5.20 8.14 15.36
CA ALA A 170 5.83 7.15 16.21
C ALA A 170 7.34 7.40 16.32
N THR A 171 7.92 7.25 17.51
CA THR A 171 9.38 7.22 17.72
C THR A 171 9.76 6.04 18.60
N LEU A 172 10.83 5.34 18.25
CA LEU A 172 11.38 4.23 19.01
C LEU A 172 12.76 4.63 19.57
N ALA A 173 12.92 4.57 20.89
CA ALA A 173 14.18 4.87 21.56
C ALA A 173 14.55 3.70 22.49
N GLY A 174 15.52 2.89 22.07
CA GLY A 174 15.77 1.60 22.70
C GLY A 174 14.59 0.65 22.43
N ASP A 175 14.05 0.05 23.48
CA ASP A 175 12.84 -0.76 23.45
C ASP A 175 11.57 0.06 23.68
N VAL A 176 11.65 1.38 23.88
CA VAL A 176 10.44 2.18 24.18
C VAL A 176 9.87 2.82 22.92
N LEU A 177 8.68 2.38 22.52
CA LEU A 177 7.89 2.98 21.46
C LEU A 177 7.00 4.08 22.04
N SER A 178 7.09 5.27 21.47
CA SER A 178 6.24 6.42 21.78
C SER A 178 5.39 6.76 20.57
N LEU A 179 4.07 6.83 20.75
CA LEU A 179 3.10 7.15 19.72
C LEU A 179 2.32 8.40 20.11
N ARG A 180 2.10 9.28 19.15
CA ARG A 180 1.22 10.44 19.26
C ARG A 180 0.30 10.45 18.05
N ALA A 181 -0.98 10.64 18.27
CA ALA A 181 -1.94 10.75 17.21
C ALA A 181 -2.93 11.88 17.50
N ALA A 182 -3.49 12.44 16.44
CA ALA A 182 -4.46 13.50 16.48
C ALA A 182 -5.53 13.25 15.42
N TRP A 183 -6.77 13.53 15.77
CA TRP A 183 -7.91 13.48 14.87
C TRP A 183 -8.65 14.81 14.96
N GLY A 184 -9.00 15.41 13.82
CA GLY A 184 -9.69 16.70 13.79
C GLY A 184 -10.95 16.66 12.95
N ASP A 185 -12.08 17.15 13.46
CA ASP A 185 -13.33 17.20 12.69
C ASP A 185 -13.17 18.13 11.46
N PRO A 186 -13.35 17.64 10.21
CA PRO A 186 -13.15 18.44 9.02
C PRO A 186 -14.28 19.45 8.78
N GLU A 187 -15.38 19.33 9.53
CA GLU A 187 -16.56 20.21 9.47
C GLU A 187 -16.56 21.25 10.61
N GLY A 188 -15.58 21.18 11.53
CA GLY A 188 -15.30 22.20 12.54
C GLY A 188 -16.23 22.21 13.76
N ALA A 189 -17.03 21.16 13.96
CA ALA A 189 -17.95 21.06 15.09
C ALA A 189 -17.28 20.51 16.37
N VAL A 190 -16.16 19.79 16.26
CA VAL A 190 -15.39 19.25 17.42
C VAL A 190 -13.96 19.77 17.48
N GLN A 191 -13.47 20.06 18.69
CA GLN A 191 -12.08 20.46 18.93
C GLN A 191 -11.11 19.30 18.63
N LEU A 192 -9.90 19.60 18.12
CA LEU A 192 -8.86 18.62 17.78
C LEU A 192 -8.60 17.64 18.94
N VAL A 193 -8.84 16.34 18.69
CA VAL A 193 -8.68 15.27 19.67
C VAL A 193 -7.26 14.72 19.55
N ASN A 194 -6.52 14.70 20.65
CA ASN A 194 -5.15 14.20 20.68
C ASN A 194 -5.02 13.01 21.65
N ALA A 195 -4.20 12.04 21.28
CA ALA A 195 -3.82 10.93 22.14
C ALA A 195 -2.32 10.66 22.02
N ALA A 196 -1.70 10.24 23.12
CA ALA A 196 -0.32 9.84 23.14
C ALA A 196 -0.12 8.69 24.11
N ILE A 197 0.71 7.71 23.73
CA ILE A 197 1.13 6.62 24.62
C ILE A 197 2.61 6.36 24.43
N SER A 198 3.26 5.81 25.45
CA SER A 198 4.62 5.30 25.32
C SER A 198 4.79 4.06 26.18
N GLY A 199 5.52 3.07 25.68
CA GLY A 199 5.67 1.79 26.34
C GLY A 199 6.82 0.99 25.77
N ALA A 200 7.37 0.10 26.60
CA ALA A 200 8.37 -0.85 26.15
C ALA A 200 7.73 -1.87 25.20
N VAL A 201 8.38 -2.10 24.07
CA VAL A 201 7.99 -3.02 23.02
C VAL A 201 9.17 -3.93 22.72
N SER A 202 8.94 -5.22 22.84
CA SER A 202 9.93 -6.27 22.56
C SER A 202 9.55 -7.09 21.32
N SER A 203 8.32 -6.90 20.83
CA SER A 203 7.76 -7.57 19.66
C SER A 203 6.90 -6.63 18.83
N LEU A 204 6.61 -7.04 17.59
CA LEU A 204 5.67 -6.33 16.73
C LEU A 204 4.25 -6.33 17.31
N GLN A 205 3.86 -7.38 18.04
CA GLN A 205 2.57 -7.44 18.73
C GLN A 205 2.47 -6.36 19.82
N ASP A 206 3.53 -6.17 20.60
CA ASP A 206 3.57 -5.12 21.64
C ASP A 206 3.40 -3.72 21.03
N ALA A 207 4.02 -3.50 19.87
CA ALA A 207 3.90 -2.24 19.12
C ALA A 207 2.49 -2.04 18.53
N GLU A 208 1.86 -3.11 18.02
CA GLU A 208 0.50 -3.08 17.51
C GLU A 208 -0.52 -2.82 18.62
N ASP A 209 -0.36 -3.48 19.77
CA ASP A 209 -1.19 -3.28 20.95
C ASP A 209 -1.10 -1.83 21.45
N LEU A 210 0.10 -1.23 21.43
CA LEU A 210 0.31 0.19 21.73
C LEU A 210 -0.41 1.10 20.71
N GLY A 211 -0.37 0.74 19.42
CA GLY A 211 -1.09 1.44 18.34
C GLY A 211 -2.60 1.43 18.53
N LEU A 212 -3.17 0.27 18.85
CA LEU A 212 -4.59 0.10 19.14
C LEU A 212 -5.01 0.88 20.39
N GLN A 213 -4.15 0.94 21.41
CA GLN A 213 -4.43 1.75 22.61
C GLN A 213 -4.52 3.25 22.29
N VAL A 214 -3.61 3.81 21.50
CA VAL A 214 -3.71 5.22 21.06
C VAL A 214 -4.97 5.47 20.25
N ALA A 215 -5.35 4.54 19.37
CA ALA A 215 -6.57 4.64 18.59
C ALA A 215 -7.84 4.60 19.47
N HIS A 216 -7.86 3.78 20.52
CA HIS A 216 -8.94 3.78 21.51
C HIS A 216 -9.00 5.08 22.31
N GLU A 217 -7.87 5.67 22.69
CA GLU A 217 -7.83 6.94 23.40
C GLU A 217 -8.34 8.10 22.52
N LEU A 218 -8.00 8.11 21.23
CA LEU A 218 -8.61 9.06 20.29
C LEU A 218 -10.13 8.90 20.24
N LYS A 219 -10.64 7.67 20.14
CA LYS A 219 -12.09 7.41 20.13
C LYS A 219 -12.76 7.84 21.44
N ARG A 220 -12.13 7.61 22.60
CA ARG A 220 -12.61 8.11 23.89
C ARG A 220 -12.65 9.63 23.96
N GLY A 221 -11.70 10.31 23.32
CA GLY A 221 -11.62 11.76 23.22
C GLY A 221 -12.60 12.39 22.24
N GLY A 222 -13.43 11.60 21.55
CA GLY A 222 -14.45 12.08 20.62
C GLY A 222 -14.06 11.98 19.13
N ALA A 223 -12.91 11.38 18.81
CA ALA A 223 -12.57 11.05 17.43
C ALA A 223 -13.49 9.97 16.89
N HIS A 224 -14.00 10.16 15.68
CA HIS A 224 -14.89 9.24 15.01
C HIS A 224 -14.43 8.90 13.59
#